data_AF-A0AAU4R320-F1
#
_entry.id   AF-A0AAU4R320-F1
#
_cell.length_a   1.000
_cell.length_b   1.000
_cell.length_c   1.000
_cell.angle_alpha   90.00
_cell.angle_beta   90.00
_cell.angle_gamma   90.00
#
_symmetry.space_group_name_H-M   'P 1'
#
loop_
_entity.id
_entity.type
_entity.pdbx_description
1 polymer ?
#
loop_
_entity_poly.entity_id
_entity_poly.type
_entity_poly.pdbx_seq_one_letter_code
_entity_poly.pdbx_strand_id
1 'polypeptide(L)'
;MPGLLGRLAQVPDPRDPRGVRHCLVGVLALAACAVLAGATSLLAVGEWITDAPPHVLEHVGVRLDPLLPKRALPAETTVRRLLARIDGDALDPAVGRWLSDRRNQTQGRPSGLAVDGKSLRGAARANGHRIHLLAALDHTTGLVLTQLDVAEKTNEITCFQPLLETITDLAGVVVTSDAMHTNASTPTTSSATKPTTS
;
A
#
# COMPACT_ATOMS: atom_id res chain seq x y z
N MET A 1 1.24 18.85 -3.43
CA MET A 1 1.61 17.49 -2.96
C MET A 1 1.62 16.54 -4.14
N PRO A 2 2.48 15.52 -4.17
CA PRO A 2 2.52 14.57 -5.29
C PRO A 2 1.26 13.71 -5.33
N GLY A 3 0.69 13.51 -6.52
CA GLY A 3 -0.36 12.49 -6.74
C GLY A 3 0.20 11.07 -6.67
N LEU A 4 -0.65 10.05 -6.88
CA LEU A 4 -0.26 8.64 -6.78
C LEU A 4 1.00 8.32 -7.60
N LEU A 5 1.06 8.77 -8.86
CA LEU A 5 2.21 8.53 -9.73
C LEU A 5 3.52 9.10 -9.16
N GLY A 6 3.46 10.27 -8.53
CA GLY A 6 4.62 10.90 -7.89
C GLY A 6 5.08 10.19 -6.62
N ARG A 7 4.17 9.48 -5.93
CA ARG A 7 4.50 8.61 -4.80
C ARG A 7 5.09 7.28 -5.27
N LEU A 8 4.49 6.66 -6.29
CA LEU A 8 5.01 5.43 -6.91
C LEU A 8 6.40 5.63 -7.52
N ALA A 9 6.74 6.84 -7.96
CA ALA A 9 8.08 7.17 -8.46
C ALA A 9 9.18 7.08 -7.38
N GLN A 10 8.82 7.02 -6.10
CA GLN A 10 9.76 6.87 -4.98
C GLN A 10 10.14 5.40 -4.73
N VAL A 11 9.41 4.46 -5.34
CA VAL A 11 9.67 3.03 -5.19
C VAL A 11 10.90 2.66 -6.05
N PRO A 12 11.92 1.99 -5.49
CA PRO A 12 13.09 1.55 -6.25
C PRO A 12 12.68 0.63 -7.40
N ASP A 13 13.21 0.85 -8.61
CA ASP A 13 13.00 -0.05 -9.74
C ASP A 13 13.93 -1.26 -9.61
N PRO A 14 13.40 -2.47 -9.39
CA PRO A 14 14.24 -3.65 -9.21
C PRO A 14 14.82 -4.16 -10.54
N ARG A 15 14.41 -3.60 -11.70
CA ARG A 15 14.75 -4.12 -13.03
C ARG A 15 16.10 -3.60 -13.51
N ASP A 16 16.76 -4.39 -14.37
CA ASP A 16 17.99 -3.95 -15.03
C ASP A 16 17.68 -2.81 -16.01
N PRO A 17 18.39 -1.66 -15.92
CA PRO A 17 18.17 -0.50 -16.80
C PRO A 17 18.22 -0.84 -18.30
N ARG A 18 19.02 -1.84 -18.70
CA ARG A 18 19.22 -2.23 -20.11
C ARG A 18 17.97 -2.86 -20.75
N GLY A 19 17.00 -3.29 -19.94
CA GLY A 19 15.80 -4.00 -20.40
C GLY A 19 14.48 -3.25 -20.17
N VAL A 20 14.52 -1.98 -19.74
CA VAL A 20 13.30 -1.24 -19.37
C VAL A 20 12.60 -0.69 -20.61
N ARG A 21 11.56 -1.40 -21.06
CA ARG A 21 10.65 -0.94 -22.14
C ARG A 21 9.47 -0.10 -21.63
N HIS A 22 9.02 -0.36 -20.40
CA HIS A 22 7.88 0.31 -19.78
C HIS A 22 8.32 0.93 -18.45
N CYS A 23 7.99 2.22 -18.23
CA CYS A 23 8.32 2.90 -16.98
C CYS A 23 7.65 2.21 -15.77
N LEU A 24 8.37 2.12 -14.65
CA LEU A 24 7.92 1.44 -13.43
C LEU A 24 6.54 1.95 -12.97
N VAL A 25 6.46 3.27 -12.81
CA VAL A 25 5.27 3.99 -12.37
C VAL A 25 4.06 3.65 -13.24
N GLY A 26 4.25 3.60 -14.56
CA GLY A 26 3.20 3.26 -15.50
C GLY A 26 2.67 1.84 -15.32
N VAL A 27 3.57 0.87 -15.17
CA VAL A 27 3.17 -0.54 -14.97
C VAL A 27 2.45 -0.72 -13.62
N LEU A 28 2.94 -0.09 -12.55
CA LEU A 28 2.31 -0.14 -11.23
C LEU A 28 0.93 0.52 -11.22
N ALA A 29 0.79 1.69 -11.84
CA ALA A 29 -0.48 2.39 -11.91
C ALA A 29 -1.52 1.65 -12.77
N LEU A 30 -1.09 1.02 -13.87
CA LEU A 30 -1.96 0.14 -14.65
C LEU A 30 -2.43 -1.07 -13.86
N ALA A 31 -1.52 -1.73 -13.13
CA ALA A 31 -1.88 -2.84 -12.26
C ALA A 31 -2.87 -2.40 -11.17
N ALA A 32 -2.65 -1.23 -10.56
CA ALA A 32 -3.58 -0.66 -9.58
C ALA A 32 -4.96 -0.37 -10.19
N CYS A 33 -5.03 0.22 -11.39
CA CYS A 33 -6.30 0.47 -12.07
C CYS A 33 -7.04 -0.82 -12.40
N ALA A 34 -6.33 -1.86 -12.85
CA ALA A 34 -6.93 -3.17 -13.11
C ALA A 34 -7.52 -3.79 -11.83
N VAL A 35 -6.79 -3.75 -10.71
CA VAL A 35 -7.27 -4.26 -9.42
C VAL A 35 -8.49 -3.47 -8.94
N LEU A 36 -8.48 -2.14 -9.07
CA LEU A 36 -9.63 -1.29 -8.76
C LEU A 36 -10.85 -1.57 -9.66
N ALA A 37 -10.61 -2.00 -10.90
CA ALA A 37 -11.64 -2.45 -11.82
C ALA A 37 -12.11 -3.90 -11.55
N GLY A 38 -11.58 -4.57 -10.53
CA GLY A 38 -12.00 -5.91 -10.09
C GLY A 38 -11.13 -7.06 -10.59
N ALA A 39 -9.97 -6.79 -11.19
CA ALA A 39 -9.04 -7.84 -11.57
C ALA A 39 -8.46 -8.56 -10.34
N THR A 40 -8.75 -9.85 -10.20
CA THR A 40 -8.35 -10.69 -9.07
C THR A 40 -7.20 -11.66 -9.41
N SER A 41 -6.68 -11.61 -10.63
CA SER A 41 -5.55 -12.43 -11.08
C SER A 41 -4.63 -11.65 -12.01
N LEU A 42 -3.37 -12.08 -12.13
CA LEU A 42 -2.42 -11.45 -13.06
C LEU A 42 -2.86 -11.54 -14.52
N LEU A 43 -3.55 -12.63 -14.88
CA LEU A 43 -4.17 -12.78 -16.19
C LEU A 43 -5.21 -11.68 -16.43
N ALA A 44 -6.15 -11.53 -15.50
CA ALA A 44 -7.17 -10.48 -15.57
C ALA A 44 -6.56 -9.07 -15.59
N VAL A 45 -5.43 -8.85 -14.92
CA VAL A 45 -4.69 -7.59 -14.99
C VAL A 45 -4.16 -7.35 -16.41
N GLY A 46 -3.55 -8.35 -17.05
CA GLY A 46 -3.06 -8.23 -18.43
C GLY A 46 -4.17 -8.02 -19.46
N GLU A 47 -5.29 -8.72 -19.30
CA GLU A 47 -6.49 -8.54 -20.13
C GLU A 47 -7.04 -7.12 -19.98
N TRP A 48 -7.23 -6.67 -18.73
CA TRP A 48 -7.70 -5.30 -18.46
C TRP A 48 -6.77 -4.23 -19.04
N ILE A 49 -5.45 -4.43 -18.96
CA ILE A 49 -4.47 -3.48 -19.54
C ILE A 49 -4.63 -3.39 -21.06
N THR A 50 -4.91 -4.52 -21.72
CA THR A 50 -5.11 -4.57 -23.17
C THR A 50 -6.35 -3.79 -23.59
N ASP A 51 -7.40 -3.83 -22.76
CA ASP A 51 -8.68 -3.15 -22.99
C ASP A 51 -8.77 -1.77 -22.31
N ALA A 52 -7.67 -1.29 -21.72
CA ALA A 52 -7.68 -0.08 -20.91
C ALA A 52 -8.10 1.16 -21.72
N PRO A 53 -9.01 2.00 -21.19
CA PRO A 53 -9.46 3.19 -21.90
C PRO A 53 -8.31 4.14 -22.27
N PRO A 54 -8.34 4.78 -23.45
CA PRO A 54 -7.25 5.66 -23.91
C PRO A 54 -6.89 6.78 -22.92
N HIS A 55 -7.87 7.36 -22.23
CA HIS A 55 -7.65 8.42 -21.26
C HIS A 55 -6.88 7.94 -20.02
N VAL A 56 -7.04 6.68 -19.59
CA VAL A 56 -6.29 6.12 -18.46
C VAL A 56 -4.83 5.94 -18.85
N LEU A 57 -4.61 5.32 -20.00
CA LEU A 57 -3.28 5.10 -20.57
C LEU A 57 -2.49 6.42 -20.73
N GLU A 58 -3.17 7.51 -21.13
CA GLU A 58 -2.58 8.85 -21.20
C GLU A 58 -2.18 9.41 -19.83
N HIS A 59 -3.08 9.34 -18.85
CA HIS A 59 -2.80 9.81 -17.49
C HIS A 59 -1.68 9.04 -16.81
N VAL A 60 -1.56 7.74 -17.10
CA VAL A 60 -0.53 6.86 -16.56
C VAL A 60 0.81 7.00 -17.30
N GLY A 61 0.85 7.78 -18.39
CA GLY A 61 2.08 8.09 -19.13
C GLY A 61 2.52 6.98 -20.08
N VAL A 62 1.61 6.12 -20.53
CA VAL A 62 1.88 5.12 -21.56
C VAL A 62 2.11 5.83 -22.88
N ARG A 63 3.34 5.74 -23.40
CA ARG A 63 3.73 6.40 -24.65
C ARG A 63 3.16 5.68 -25.85
N LEU A 64 2.75 6.46 -26.86
CA LEU A 64 2.65 5.93 -28.22
C LEU A 64 4.04 5.58 -28.71
N ASP A 65 4.15 4.43 -29.35
CA ASP A 65 5.36 4.07 -30.07
C ASP A 65 5.45 4.96 -31.33
N PRO A 66 6.56 5.69 -31.57
CA PRO A 66 6.69 6.52 -32.77
C PRO A 66 6.68 5.73 -34.08
N LEU A 67 6.97 4.43 -34.03
CA LEU A 67 7.14 3.56 -35.20
C LEU A 67 5.98 2.58 -35.38
N LEU A 68 5.12 2.41 -34.38
CA LEU A 68 3.95 1.54 -34.44
C LEU A 68 2.66 2.35 -34.21
N PRO A 69 1.58 2.06 -34.95
CA PRO A 69 0.29 2.74 -34.77
C PRO A 69 -0.41 2.36 -33.44
N LYS A 70 0.25 1.61 -32.55
CA LYS A 70 -0.32 1.08 -31.30
C LYS A 70 0.54 1.50 -30.10
N ARG A 71 -0.11 1.71 -28.96
CA ARG A 71 0.57 1.91 -27.67
C ARG A 71 1.31 0.63 -27.29
N ALA A 72 2.55 0.76 -26.85
CA ALA A 72 3.32 -0.37 -26.33
C ALA A 72 2.88 -0.68 -24.90
N LEU A 73 1.87 -1.55 -24.77
CA LEU A 73 1.32 -1.96 -23.48
C LEU A 73 2.16 -3.08 -22.84
N PRO A 74 2.33 -3.08 -21.51
CA PRO A 74 3.00 -4.18 -20.83
C PRO A 74 2.13 -5.44 -20.87
N ALA A 75 2.70 -6.54 -21.35
CA ALA A 75 2.04 -7.83 -21.28
C ALA A 75 1.91 -8.32 -19.83
N GLU A 76 1.00 -9.27 -19.59
CA GLU A 76 0.80 -9.95 -18.31
C GLU A 76 2.12 -10.45 -17.70
N THR A 77 2.99 -11.07 -18.51
CA THR A 77 4.32 -11.55 -18.09
C THR A 77 5.24 -10.42 -17.61
N THR A 78 5.10 -9.21 -18.15
CA THR A 78 5.85 -8.03 -17.71
C THR A 78 5.38 -7.57 -16.33
N VAL A 79 4.05 -7.52 -16.13
CA VAL A 79 3.45 -7.18 -14.84
C VAL A 79 3.83 -8.21 -13.78
N ARG A 80 3.67 -9.50 -14.07
CA ARG A 80 4.05 -10.62 -13.19
C ARG A 80 5.50 -10.52 -12.74
N ARG A 81 6.44 -10.36 -13.68
CA ARG A 81 7.88 -10.28 -13.38
C ARG A 81 8.23 -9.07 -12.55
N LEU A 82 7.53 -7.95 -12.76
CA LEU A 82 7.73 -6.76 -11.95
C LEU A 82 7.23 -6.96 -10.53
N LEU A 83 5.96 -7.39 -10.37
CA LEU A 83 5.35 -7.57 -9.05
C LEU A 83 6.04 -8.66 -8.23
N ALA A 84 6.63 -9.67 -8.87
CA ALA A 84 7.43 -10.69 -8.18
C ALA A 84 8.77 -10.18 -7.63
N ARG A 85 9.23 -8.99 -8.06
CA ARG A 85 10.54 -8.43 -7.69
C ARG A 85 10.45 -7.09 -6.98
N ILE A 86 9.28 -6.46 -6.99
CA ILE A 86 9.09 -5.16 -6.37
C ILE A 86 9.26 -5.27 -4.86
N ASP A 87 9.87 -4.26 -4.27
CA ASP A 87 9.98 -4.16 -2.82
C ASP A 87 8.63 -3.71 -2.25
N GLY A 88 7.95 -4.63 -1.55
CA GLY A 88 6.68 -4.37 -0.88
C GLY A 88 6.82 -3.34 0.24
N ASP A 89 7.92 -3.38 0.98
CA ASP A 89 8.20 -2.48 2.11
C ASP A 89 8.46 -1.04 1.62
N ALA A 90 8.88 -0.87 0.38
CA ALA A 90 8.96 0.44 -0.28
C ALA A 90 7.63 0.88 -0.93
N LEU A 91 6.85 -0.06 -1.45
CA LEU A 91 5.58 0.22 -2.13
C LEU A 91 4.47 0.63 -1.16
N ASP A 92 4.35 -0.07 -0.04
CA ASP A 92 3.33 0.18 0.99
C ASP A 92 3.35 1.62 1.52
N PRO A 93 4.48 2.20 1.98
CA PRO A 93 4.51 3.58 2.43
C PRO A 93 4.26 4.58 1.31
N ALA A 94 4.60 4.26 0.05
CA ALA A 94 4.28 5.13 -1.08
C ALA A 94 2.76 5.25 -1.29
N VAL A 95 2.04 4.13 -1.28
CA VAL A 95 0.58 4.09 -1.40
C VAL A 95 -0.10 4.67 -0.15
N GLY A 96 0.35 4.27 1.04
CA GLY A 96 -0.20 4.72 2.32
C GLY A 96 -0.09 6.24 2.50
N ARG A 97 1.06 6.84 2.16
CA ARG A 97 1.23 8.31 2.19
C ARG A 97 0.30 9.01 1.20
N TRP A 98 0.12 8.46 0.00
CA TRP A 98 -0.83 9.03 -0.95
C TRP A 98 -2.27 9.02 -0.40
N LEU A 99 -2.70 7.91 0.20
CA LEU A 99 -4.01 7.79 0.82
C LEU A 99 -4.18 8.76 2.00
N SER A 100 -3.17 8.86 2.87
CA SER A 100 -3.16 9.78 4.00
C SER A 100 -3.26 11.25 3.55
N ASP A 101 -2.48 11.66 2.54
CA ASP A 101 -2.53 13.01 1.99
C ASP A 101 -3.93 13.34 1.44
N ARG A 102 -4.54 12.40 0.70
CA ARG A 102 -5.88 12.58 0.11
C ARG A 102 -6.97 12.65 1.17
N ARG A 103 -6.86 11.82 2.21
CA ARG A 103 -7.75 11.81 3.36
C ARG A 103 -7.67 13.13 4.12
N ASN A 104 -6.46 13.64 4.37
CA ASN A 104 -6.24 14.92 5.03
C ASN A 104 -6.90 16.09 4.31
N GLN A 105 -6.89 16.08 2.98
CA GLN A 105 -7.53 17.13 2.17
C GLN A 105 -9.06 17.09 2.21
N THR A 106 -9.65 15.89 2.37
CA THR A 106 -11.10 15.70 2.21
C THR A 106 -11.83 15.60 3.55
N GLN A 107 -11.18 15.06 4.57
CA GLN A 107 -11.78 14.71 5.87
C GLN A 107 -10.96 15.22 7.07
N GLY A 108 -9.87 15.98 6.83
CA GLY A 108 -8.96 16.43 7.90
C GLY A 108 -8.15 15.27 8.48
N ARG A 109 -7.77 15.32 9.76
CA ARG A 109 -6.97 14.27 10.41
C ARG A 109 -7.84 13.14 10.99
N PRO A 110 -7.36 11.88 11.02
CA PRO A 110 -8.09 10.79 11.64
C PRO A 110 -8.33 11.06 13.12
N SER A 111 -9.56 10.85 13.57
CA SER A 111 -9.92 10.87 14.99
C SER A 111 -9.71 9.51 15.67
N GLY A 112 -9.62 8.44 14.88
CA GLY A 112 -9.21 7.14 15.37
C GLY A 112 -8.78 6.15 14.29
N LEU A 113 -7.99 5.17 14.70
CA LEU A 113 -7.43 4.11 13.88
C LEU A 113 -7.71 2.74 14.49
N ALA A 114 -8.04 1.77 13.64
CA ALA A 114 -8.03 0.35 13.99
C ALA A 114 -6.72 -0.28 13.56
N VAL A 115 -6.10 -1.06 14.43
CA VAL A 115 -4.95 -1.91 14.10
C VAL A 115 -5.41 -3.37 14.12
N ASP A 116 -5.23 -4.06 13.00
CA ASP A 116 -5.73 -5.42 12.81
C ASP A 116 -4.78 -6.28 11.94
N GLY A 117 -4.66 -7.55 12.30
CA GLY A 117 -3.87 -8.56 11.60
C GLY A 117 -4.64 -9.23 10.46
N LYS A 118 -4.15 -9.12 9.22
CA LYS A 118 -4.73 -9.73 8.02
C LYS A 118 -3.83 -10.80 7.44
N SER A 119 -4.29 -12.04 7.48
CA SER A 119 -3.68 -13.14 6.73
C SER A 119 -4.11 -13.11 5.26
N LEU A 120 -3.19 -12.80 4.34
CA LEU A 120 -3.48 -12.76 2.91
C LEU A 120 -3.86 -14.17 2.41
N ARG A 121 -4.92 -14.26 1.60
CA ARG A 121 -5.34 -15.51 0.97
C ARG A 121 -4.61 -15.68 -0.36
N GLY A 122 -4.13 -16.88 -0.64
CA GLY A 122 -3.40 -17.18 -1.89
C GLY A 122 -1.98 -16.60 -1.96
N ALA A 123 -1.50 -15.97 -0.88
CA ALA A 123 -0.14 -15.45 -0.77
C ALA A 123 0.62 -16.21 0.33
N ALA A 124 1.74 -16.82 -0.07
CA ALA A 124 2.64 -17.53 0.82
C ALA A 124 4.08 -17.26 0.41
N ARG A 125 4.97 -17.29 1.41
CA ARG A 125 6.42 -17.26 1.23
C ARG A 125 6.87 -18.57 0.57
N ALA A 126 8.11 -18.59 0.08
CA ALA A 126 8.68 -19.78 -0.57
C ALA A 126 8.70 -21.03 0.34
N ASN A 127 8.72 -20.85 1.65
CA ASN A 127 8.63 -21.92 2.65
C ASN A 127 7.19 -22.36 2.98
N GLY A 128 6.18 -21.84 2.28
CA GLY A 128 4.76 -22.16 2.48
C GLY A 128 4.08 -21.38 3.61
N HIS A 129 4.80 -20.55 4.36
CA HIS A 129 4.19 -19.71 5.39
C HIS A 129 3.33 -18.62 4.76
N ARG A 130 2.11 -18.47 5.26
CA ARG A 130 1.20 -17.41 4.80
C ARG A 130 1.78 -16.03 5.13
N ILE A 131 1.53 -15.08 4.23
CA ILE A 131 1.84 -13.68 4.50
C ILE A 131 0.77 -13.12 5.44
N HIS A 132 1.21 -12.47 6.51
CA HIS A 132 0.35 -11.90 7.53
C HIS A 132 0.75 -10.44 7.72
N LEU A 133 -0.18 -9.52 7.50
CA LEU A 133 0.07 -8.08 7.58
C LEU A 133 -0.64 -7.49 8.78
N LEU A 134 0.06 -6.65 9.55
CA LEU A 134 -0.57 -5.81 10.57
C LEU A 134 -0.85 -4.43 9.95
N ALA A 135 -2.12 -4.04 9.86
CA ALA A 135 -2.54 -2.84 9.15
C ALA A 135 -3.19 -1.82 10.10
N ALA A 136 -2.90 -0.53 9.89
CA ALA A 136 -3.57 0.58 10.56
C ALA A 136 -4.58 1.24 9.61
N LEU A 137 -5.84 1.20 10.00
CA LEU A 137 -6.99 1.60 9.19
C LEU A 137 -7.72 2.79 9.83
N ASP A 138 -8.06 3.81 9.05
CA ASP A 138 -8.92 4.91 9.50
C ASP A 138 -10.36 4.43 9.73
N HIS A 139 -10.88 4.62 10.96
CA HIS A 139 -12.25 4.24 11.31
C HIS A 139 -13.32 4.92 10.44
N THR A 140 -13.05 6.15 9.98
CA THR A 140 -14.06 6.94 9.26
C THR A 140 -14.18 6.52 7.80
N THR A 141 -13.03 6.27 7.16
CA THR A 141 -12.95 6.06 5.71
C THR A 141 -12.69 4.61 5.31
N GLY A 142 -12.26 3.77 6.25
CA GLY A 142 -11.82 2.41 5.96
C GLY A 142 -10.52 2.35 5.14
N LEU A 143 -9.76 3.45 5.05
CA LEU A 143 -8.49 3.46 4.35
C LEU A 143 -7.38 2.87 5.22
N VAL A 144 -6.60 1.94 4.64
CA VAL A 144 -5.35 1.49 5.25
C VAL A 144 -4.29 2.56 5.02
N LEU A 145 -3.83 3.19 6.11
CA LEU A 145 -2.85 4.28 6.05
C LEU A 145 -1.42 3.76 6.03
N THR A 146 -1.19 2.62 6.69
CA THR A 146 0.11 1.94 6.77
C THR A 146 -0.11 0.48 7.15
N GLN A 147 0.84 -0.37 6.77
CA GLN A 147 0.84 -1.80 7.12
C GLN A 147 2.27 -2.32 7.18
N LEU A 148 2.48 -3.41 7.93
CA LEU A 148 3.76 -4.10 8.06
C LEU A 148 3.59 -5.61 7.90
N ASP A 149 4.54 -6.27 7.26
CA ASP A 149 4.62 -7.73 7.27
C ASP A 149 5.03 -8.24 8.66
N VAL A 150 4.19 -9.10 9.23
CA VAL A 150 4.51 -9.85 10.44
C VAL A 150 5.37 -11.04 10.00
N ALA A 151 6.69 -10.81 10.07
CA ALA A 151 7.68 -11.83 9.75
C ALA A 151 7.48 -13.11 10.59
N GLU A 152 8.00 -14.23 10.08
CA GLU A 152 7.76 -15.55 10.64
C GLU A 152 8.19 -15.73 12.10
N LYS A 153 9.24 -15.02 12.53
CA LYS A 153 9.79 -15.10 13.90
C LYS A 153 9.30 -13.98 14.82
N THR A 154 8.37 -13.15 14.34
CA THR A 154 7.78 -12.05 15.10
C THR A 154 6.27 -12.29 15.25
N ASN A 155 5.61 -11.44 16.00
CA ASN A 155 4.15 -11.48 16.17
C ASN A 155 3.57 -10.06 16.08
N GLU A 156 2.24 -9.99 16.02
CA GLU A 156 1.52 -8.73 15.88
C GLU A 156 1.82 -7.76 17.04
N ILE A 157 2.03 -8.26 18.27
CA ILE A 157 2.36 -7.43 19.44
C ILE A 157 3.68 -6.70 19.23
N THR A 158 4.71 -7.41 18.78
CA THR A 158 6.03 -6.82 18.48
C THR A 158 6.03 -5.91 17.26
N CYS A 159 5.07 -6.06 16.34
CA CYS A 159 4.93 -5.19 15.17
C CYS A 159 4.04 -3.96 15.42
N PHE A 160 3.29 -3.96 16.52
CA PHE A 160 2.32 -2.91 16.85
C PHE A 160 2.97 -1.53 16.98
N GLN A 161 3.99 -1.40 17.83
CA GLN A 161 4.68 -0.13 18.02
C GLN A 161 5.43 0.33 16.76
N PRO A 162 6.22 -0.53 16.07
CA PRO A 162 6.82 -0.17 14.79
C PRO A 162 5.81 0.33 13.75
N LEU A 163 4.61 -0.26 13.69
CA LEU A 163 3.55 0.20 12.79
C LEU A 163 3.11 1.63 13.12
N LEU A 164 2.87 1.94 14.40
CA LEU A 164 2.45 3.27 14.84
C LEU A 164 3.53 4.33 14.60
N GLU A 165 4.80 3.98 14.73
CA GLU A 165 5.93 4.88 14.46
C GLU A 165 6.01 5.32 12.98
N THR A 166 5.40 4.55 12.06
CA THR A 166 5.28 4.98 10.65
C THR A 166 4.27 6.11 10.43
N ILE A 167 3.42 6.40 11.42
CA ILE A 167 2.39 7.43 11.37
C ILE A 167 2.94 8.70 12.02
N THR A 168 3.14 9.75 11.21
CA THR A 168 3.83 10.97 11.63
C THR A 168 3.12 11.80 12.70
N ASP A 169 1.83 11.58 12.95
CA ASP A 169 1.09 12.33 13.96
C ASP A 169 -0.15 11.58 14.51
N LEU A 170 0.00 11.04 15.71
CA LEU A 170 -1.04 10.33 16.46
C LEU A 170 -1.64 11.17 17.61
N ALA A 171 -1.23 12.42 17.78
CA ALA A 171 -1.74 13.25 18.87
C ALA A 171 -3.26 13.44 18.71
N GLY A 172 -4.02 13.09 19.75
CA GLY A 172 -5.49 13.16 19.76
C GLY A 172 -6.19 12.07 18.94
N VAL A 173 -5.47 11.05 18.44
CA VAL A 173 -6.02 9.94 17.68
C VAL A 173 -6.26 8.74 18.59
N VAL A 174 -7.48 8.22 18.62
CA VAL A 174 -7.79 6.99 19.37
C VAL A 174 -7.34 5.78 18.56
N VAL A 175 -6.38 5.01 19.08
CA VAL A 175 -5.95 3.74 18.46
C VAL A 175 -6.68 2.59 19.14
N THR A 176 -7.36 1.76 18.36
CA THR A 176 -8.02 0.53 18.79
C THR A 176 -7.30 -0.68 18.20
N SER A 177 -7.29 -1.79 18.92
CA SER A 177 -6.71 -3.06 18.48
C SER A 177 -7.42 -4.22 19.17
N ASP A 178 -7.23 -5.45 18.67
CA ASP A 178 -7.74 -6.64 19.37
C ASP A 178 -7.19 -6.71 20.81
N ALA A 179 -8.03 -7.19 21.73
CA ALA A 179 -7.71 -7.40 23.14
C ALA A 179 -6.50 -8.33 23.35
N MET A 180 -6.15 -9.18 22.39
CA MET A 180 -4.92 -9.99 22.44
C MET A 180 -3.64 -9.14 22.48
N HIS A 181 -3.72 -7.86 22.13
CA HIS A 181 -2.65 -6.87 22.31
C HIS A 181 -2.57 -6.27 23.71
N THR A 182 -3.44 -6.64 24.66
CA THR A 182 -3.46 -6.10 26.03
C THR A 182 -2.40 -6.79 26.91
N ASN A 183 -1.14 -6.68 26.52
CA ASN A 183 0.00 -7.19 27.27
C ASN A 183 0.87 -6.02 27.74
N ALA A 184 1.62 -6.18 28.83
CA ALA A 184 2.44 -5.11 29.43
C ALA A 184 3.48 -4.48 28.47
N SER A 185 3.77 -5.14 27.35
CA SER A 185 4.66 -4.65 26.28
C SER A 185 3.97 -3.73 25.27
N THR A 186 2.64 -3.63 25.27
CA THR A 186 1.88 -2.75 24.37
C THR A 186 1.58 -1.44 25.11
N PRO A 187 1.99 -0.27 24.60
CA PRO A 187 1.75 0.99 25.29
C PRO A 187 0.24 1.26 25.40
N THR A 188 -0.27 1.25 26.64
CA THR A 188 -1.65 1.66 26.93
C THR A 188 -1.71 3.18 26.86
N THR A 189 -2.44 3.75 25.91
CA THR A 189 -2.68 5.21 25.91
C THR A 189 -3.63 5.54 27.04
N SER A 190 -3.08 5.96 28.18
CA SER A 190 -3.83 6.53 29.30
C SER A 190 -4.07 8.01 29.03
N SER A 191 -5.34 8.42 28.93
CA SER A 191 -5.73 9.83 28.98
C SER A 191 -5.50 10.38 30.39
N ALA A 192 -4.31 10.91 30.66
CA ALA A 192 -4.02 11.58 31.91
C ALA A 192 -4.64 12.99 31.91
N THR A 193 -5.87 13.10 32.43
CA THR A 193 -6.39 14.40 32.90
C THR A 193 -5.79 14.64 34.28
N LYS A 194 -4.92 15.64 34.40
CA LYS A 194 -4.33 16.06 35.68
C LYS A 194 -5.43 16.70 36.54
N PRO A 195 -5.58 16.34 37.83
CA PRO A 195 -6.45 17.07 38.73
C PRO A 195 -5.77 18.37 39.15
N THR A 196 -6.45 19.50 38.91
CA THR A 196 -6.06 20.82 39.42
C THR A 196 -6.45 20.89 40.89
N THR A 197 -5.46 20.91 41.79
CA THR A 197 -5.61 21.35 43.18
C THR A 197 -4.90 22.67 43.36
N SER A 198 -5.67 23.74 43.57
CA SER A 198 -5.41 24.86 44.48
C SER A 198 -6.70 25.66 44.62
#